data_AF-A0A352BSY6-F1
#
_entry.id   AF-A0A352BSY6-F1
#
_cell.length_a   1.000
_cell.length_b   1.000
_cell.length_c   1.000
_cell.angle_alpha   90.00
_cell.angle_beta   90.00
_cell.angle_gamma   90.00
#
_symmetry.space_group_name_H-M   'P 1'
#
loop_
_entity.id
_entity.type
_entity.pdbx_description
1 polymer ?
#
loop_
_entity_poly.entity_id
_entity_poly.type
_entity_poly.pdbx_seq_one_letter_code
_entity_poly.pdbx_strand_id
1 'polypeptide(L)'
;MAISPMHGQEVQVRGAVTDSIAPLGFANVIATNPESGNLAGYSITNNDGRYALSLIAGQTYVLRASFLGYETQEKELSVPQGSADLDLDFLLKAEASQLDGVEIVYEMPVTVKGDTIVYNADSFNTGNEKKLGDVLENLPGVEVNEDGEIQVEGKTVQKVMVEGKDFFDGDSKLATKNIPANAIDKVEVLRNFSEVGQMRGVTNNQDNVAINIKLKEGKKNFWFGEVTAGSGVDADIDPRYLVHPKLFYYHPEYSINVITDLNDIGEVPFTWRDYFNFTGGFRNFNTGGGTRFNIQESDLGFAVAQNNRAAAIGTKFAAANFSYGLTPALDLSGFGIAS
;
A
#
# COMPACT_ATOMS: atom_id res chain seq x y z
N MET A 1 74.16 -12.75 -18.96
CA MET A 1 73.61 -12.37 -17.64
C MET A 1 72.58 -13.43 -17.27
N ALA A 2 72.91 -14.29 -16.31
CA ALA A 2 71.98 -15.28 -15.79
C ALA A 2 71.12 -14.61 -14.73
N ILE A 3 69.80 -14.63 -14.94
CA ILE A 3 68.81 -14.15 -13.96
C ILE A 3 68.72 -15.24 -12.91
N SER A 4 69.28 -15.01 -11.73
CA SER A 4 69.11 -15.94 -10.60
C SER A 4 67.69 -15.78 -10.08
N PRO A 5 66.88 -16.85 -9.98
CA PRO A 5 65.61 -16.77 -9.27
C PRO A 5 65.91 -16.52 -7.79
N MET A 6 65.47 -15.37 -7.27
CA MET A 6 65.41 -15.14 -5.83
C MET A 6 64.36 -16.08 -5.26
N HIS A 7 64.78 -17.26 -4.80
CA HIS A 7 63.95 -18.07 -3.91
C HIS A 7 63.90 -17.35 -2.56
N GLY A 8 62.81 -16.62 -2.31
CA GLY A 8 62.49 -16.19 -0.95
C GLY A 8 62.31 -17.44 -0.08
N GLN A 9 63.04 -17.51 1.03
CA GLN A 9 62.92 -18.62 1.97
C GLN A 9 61.50 -18.62 2.54
N GLU A 10 60.78 -19.74 2.37
CA GLU A 10 59.48 -19.93 3.01
C GLU A 10 59.66 -20.26 4.50
N VAL A 11 58.88 -19.61 5.34
CA VAL A 11 58.80 -19.81 6.78
C VAL A 11 57.41 -20.34 7.09
N GLN A 12 57.35 -21.44 7.84
CA GLN A 12 56.08 -22.00 8.30
C GLN A 12 55.57 -21.18 9.49
N VAL A 13 54.37 -20.65 9.37
CA VAL A 13 53.64 -20.06 10.49
C VAL A 13 52.60 -21.07 10.95
N ARG A 14 52.66 -21.44 12.22
CA ARG A 14 51.77 -22.41 12.86
C ARG A 14 51.08 -21.78 14.05
N GLY A 15 50.02 -22.41 14.53
CA GLY A 15 49.33 -21.97 15.73
C GLY A 15 48.01 -22.68 15.89
N ALA A 16 47.24 -22.27 16.89
CA ALA A 16 45.89 -22.74 17.13
C ALA A 16 44.89 -21.58 17.10
N VAL A 17 43.70 -21.85 16.57
CA VAL A 17 42.52 -20.99 16.71
C VAL A 17 41.63 -21.59 17.79
N THR A 18 41.35 -20.80 18.82
CA THR A 18 40.56 -21.22 19.98
C THR A 18 39.46 -20.21 20.26
N ASP A 19 38.42 -20.64 20.97
CA ASP A 19 37.55 -19.75 21.70
C ASP A 19 37.85 -19.79 23.22
N SER A 20 37.01 -19.14 24.03
CA SER A 20 37.17 -19.11 25.49
C SER A 20 37.05 -20.48 26.18
N ILE A 21 36.59 -21.53 25.50
CA ILE A 21 36.19 -22.82 26.06
C ILE A 21 36.87 -24.01 25.33
N ALA A 22 37.06 -23.95 24.02
CA ALA A 22 37.49 -25.06 23.17
C ALA A 22 38.28 -24.62 21.91
N PRO A 23 39.10 -25.52 21.33
CA PRO A 23 39.69 -25.29 20.02
C PRO A 23 38.63 -25.23 18.91
N LEU A 24 38.84 -24.33 17.94
CA LEU A 24 37.94 -24.14 16.79
C LEU A 24 38.49 -24.83 15.56
N GLY A 25 37.93 -26.00 15.24
CA GLY A 25 38.21 -26.71 14.00
C GLY A 25 37.47 -26.10 12.80
N PHE A 26 38.05 -26.23 11.61
CA PHE A 26 37.52 -25.68 10.35
C PHE A 26 37.44 -24.13 10.31
N ALA A 27 38.19 -23.44 11.16
CA ALA A 27 38.37 -21.99 11.09
C ALA A 27 39.31 -21.62 9.95
N ASN A 28 39.01 -20.51 9.27
CA ASN A 28 39.81 -20.00 8.17
C ASN A 28 40.89 -19.07 8.71
N VAL A 29 42.15 -19.31 8.34
CA VAL A 29 43.28 -18.43 8.61
C VAL A 29 43.88 -17.99 7.28
N ILE A 30 43.80 -16.69 6.99
CA ILE A 30 44.35 -16.09 5.78
C ILE A 30 45.47 -15.11 6.12
N ALA A 31 46.46 -15.00 5.25
CA ALA A 31 47.53 -14.02 5.33
C ALA A 31 47.50 -13.15 4.08
N THR A 32 47.45 -11.84 4.26
CA THR A 32 47.47 -10.86 3.17
C THR A 32 48.62 -9.88 3.32
N ASN A 33 49.14 -9.39 2.20
CA ASN A 33 50.12 -8.31 2.23
C ASN A 33 49.41 -6.98 2.61
N PRO A 34 49.92 -6.20 3.58
CA PRO A 34 49.24 -5.01 4.11
C PRO A 34 49.10 -3.88 3.08
N GLU A 35 50.01 -3.74 2.12
CA GLU A 35 49.99 -2.66 1.14
C GLU A 35 49.10 -2.99 -0.06
N SER A 36 49.16 -4.23 -0.55
CA SER A 36 48.46 -4.65 -1.78
C SER A 36 47.14 -5.36 -1.53
N GLY A 37 46.89 -5.84 -0.30
CA GLY A 37 45.74 -6.69 0.02
C GLY A 37 45.78 -8.08 -0.62
N ASN A 38 46.83 -8.40 -1.38
CA ASN A 38 46.95 -9.68 -2.08
C ASN A 38 47.10 -10.83 -1.08
N LEU A 39 46.44 -11.95 -1.40
CA LEU A 39 46.54 -13.19 -0.63
C LEU A 39 47.97 -13.75 -0.74
N ALA A 40 48.64 -13.88 0.39
CA ALA A 40 49.97 -14.47 0.50
C ALA A 40 49.92 -15.94 0.92
N GLY A 41 48.90 -16.33 1.68
CA GLY A 41 48.71 -17.71 2.12
C GLY A 41 47.35 -17.91 2.78
N TYR A 42 46.89 -19.15 2.83
CA TYR A 42 45.67 -19.53 3.53
C TYR A 42 45.82 -20.93 4.13
N SER A 43 45.07 -21.20 5.19
CA SER A 43 44.96 -22.50 5.83
C SER A 43 43.61 -22.62 6.52
N ILE A 44 43.21 -23.86 6.77
CA ILE A 44 42.00 -24.18 7.52
C ILE A 44 42.44 -25.02 8.71
N THR A 45 41.93 -24.70 9.91
CA THR A 45 42.30 -25.45 11.11
C THR A 45 41.78 -26.88 11.06
N ASN A 46 42.55 -27.81 11.61
CA ASN A 46 42.13 -29.20 11.78
C ASN A 46 41.14 -29.34 12.98
N ASN A 47 40.69 -30.57 13.27
CA ASN A 47 39.77 -30.84 14.39
C ASN A 47 40.29 -30.38 15.77
N ASP A 48 41.61 -30.26 15.93
CA ASP A 48 42.25 -29.78 17.16
C ASP A 48 42.48 -28.26 17.16
N GLY A 49 41.91 -27.54 16.18
CA GLY A 49 42.04 -26.10 16.03
C GLY A 49 43.40 -25.62 15.50
N ARG A 50 44.30 -26.53 15.08
CA ARG A 50 45.65 -26.18 14.63
C ARG A 50 45.68 -25.85 13.14
N TYR A 51 46.44 -24.82 12.78
CA TYR A 51 46.72 -24.45 11.39
C TYR A 51 48.22 -24.38 11.11
N ALA A 52 48.56 -24.43 9.82
CA ALA A 52 49.90 -24.17 9.32
C ALA A 52 49.82 -23.53 7.92
N LEU A 53 50.59 -22.48 7.67
CA LEU A 53 50.69 -21.82 6.36
C LEU A 53 52.12 -21.32 6.09
N SER A 54 52.58 -21.42 4.85
CA SER A 54 53.91 -20.95 4.42
C SER A 54 53.86 -19.47 4.02
N LEU A 55 54.75 -18.65 4.56
CA LEU A 55 54.93 -17.24 4.18
C LEU A 55 56.37 -16.97 3.73
N ILE A 56 56.57 -15.96 2.88
CA ILE A 56 57.90 -15.60 2.40
C ILE A 56 58.60 -14.73 3.44
N ALA A 57 59.83 -15.08 3.79
CA ALA A 57 60.65 -14.29 4.71
C ALA A 57 61.03 -12.91 4.15
N GLY A 58 61.23 -11.94 5.03
CA GLY A 58 61.57 -10.55 4.73
C GLY A 58 60.36 -9.65 4.44
N GLN A 59 59.14 -10.10 4.77
CA GLN A 59 57.90 -9.35 4.54
C GLN A 59 57.03 -9.29 5.80
N THR A 60 56.13 -8.31 5.83
CA THR A 60 55.08 -8.19 6.85
C THR A 60 53.74 -8.57 6.26
N TYR A 61 52.94 -9.28 7.04
CA TYR A 61 51.62 -9.78 6.66
C TYR A 61 50.58 -9.41 7.70
N VAL A 62 49.34 -9.25 7.28
CA VAL A 62 48.17 -9.22 8.16
C VAL A 62 47.54 -10.60 8.11
N LEU A 63 47.53 -11.31 9.23
CA LEU A 63 46.86 -12.58 9.38
C LEU A 63 45.48 -12.36 9.98
N ARG A 64 44.47 -12.95 9.35
CA ARG A 64 43.07 -12.87 9.74
C ARG A 64 42.54 -14.27 10.00
N ALA A 65 42.05 -14.50 11.21
CA ALA A 65 41.35 -15.73 11.58
C ALA A 65 39.85 -15.47 11.68
N SER A 66 39.04 -16.33 11.06
CA SER A 66 37.58 -16.20 11.03
C SER A 66 36.88 -17.55 11.15
N PHE A 67 35.76 -17.57 11.86
CA PHE A 67 34.89 -18.74 12.02
C PHE A 67 33.44 -18.26 12.14
N LEU A 68 32.48 -19.05 11.65
CA LEU A 68 31.09 -18.64 11.60
C LEU A 68 30.53 -18.40 13.01
N GLY A 69 29.93 -17.22 13.24
CA GLY A 69 29.39 -16.83 14.54
C GLY A 69 30.44 -16.28 15.52
N TYR A 70 31.64 -15.96 15.05
CA TYR A 70 32.72 -15.38 15.85
C TYR A 70 33.27 -14.10 15.20
N GLU A 71 33.65 -13.14 16.03
CA GLU A 71 34.35 -11.94 15.61
C GLU A 71 35.68 -12.32 14.96
N THR A 72 35.91 -11.80 13.75
CA THR A 72 37.16 -12.02 13.03
C THR A 72 38.31 -11.30 13.75
N GLN A 73 39.39 -12.01 14.04
CA GLN A 73 40.58 -11.44 14.66
C GLN A 73 41.68 -11.21 13.64
N GLU A 74 42.29 -10.03 13.69
CA GLU A 74 43.43 -9.66 12.86
C GLU A 74 44.69 -9.45 13.70
N LYS A 75 45.83 -9.91 13.19
CA LYS A 75 47.15 -9.70 13.77
C LYS A 75 48.17 -9.42 12.67
N GLU A 76 48.99 -8.40 12.88
CA GLU A 76 50.14 -8.13 12.02
C GLU A 76 51.31 -9.03 12.43
N LEU A 77 51.96 -9.65 11.46
CA LEU A 77 53.12 -10.51 11.64
C LEU A 77 54.23 -10.07 10.69
N SER A 78 55.35 -9.63 11.24
CA SER A 78 56.58 -9.49 10.47
C SER A 78 57.31 -10.84 10.45
N VAL A 79 57.76 -11.28 9.27
CA VAL A 79 58.54 -12.51 9.08
C VAL A 79 59.96 -12.10 8.72
N PRO A 80 60.90 -11.98 9.69
CA PRO A 80 62.29 -11.58 9.40
C PRO A 80 63.01 -12.55 8.47
N GLN A 81 64.04 -12.06 7.75
CA GLN A 81 64.93 -12.95 7.00
C GLN A 81 65.68 -13.91 7.92
N GLY A 82 65.76 -15.19 7.53
CA GLY A 82 66.42 -16.24 8.33
C GLY A 82 65.62 -16.71 9.55
N SER A 83 64.33 -16.37 9.64
CA SER A 83 63.46 -16.85 10.71
C SER A 83 63.28 -18.37 10.65
N ALA A 84 63.24 -19.01 11.82
CA ALA A 84 62.69 -20.35 11.97
C ALA A 84 61.16 -20.30 11.90
N ASP A 85 60.51 -21.46 11.95
CA ASP A 85 59.05 -21.58 12.04
C ASP A 85 58.51 -20.68 13.16
N LEU A 86 57.46 -19.92 12.87
CA LEU A 86 56.84 -18.97 13.77
C LEU A 86 55.53 -19.54 14.33
N ASP A 87 55.23 -19.21 15.58
CA ASP A 87 54.00 -19.62 16.26
C ASP A 87 53.10 -18.40 16.53
N LEU A 88 51.83 -18.46 16.16
CA LEU A 88 50.85 -17.41 16.35
C LEU A 88 49.46 -18.00 16.64
N ASP A 89 48.99 -17.86 17.86
CA ASP A 89 47.65 -18.30 18.22
C ASP A 89 46.59 -17.21 17.97
N PHE A 90 45.36 -17.62 17.70
CA PHE A 90 44.17 -16.75 17.64
C PHE A 90 43.16 -17.15 18.70
N LEU A 91 42.56 -16.14 19.34
CA LEU A 91 41.45 -16.31 20.27
C LEU A 91 40.26 -15.55 19.70
N LEU A 92 39.32 -16.27 19.11
CA LEU A 92 38.11 -15.70 18.55
C LEU A 92 37.05 -15.56 19.66
N LYS A 93 36.36 -14.43 19.65
CA LYS A 93 35.24 -14.19 20.56
C LYS A 93 33.95 -14.51 19.83
N ALA A 94 33.04 -15.22 20.48
CA ALA A 94 31.71 -15.45 19.92
C ALA A 94 31.06 -14.09 19.63
N GLU A 95 30.59 -13.93 18.40
CA GLU A 95 29.95 -12.71 17.95
C GLU A 95 28.55 -12.66 18.57
N ALA A 96 28.32 -11.71 19.48
CA ALA A 96 26.98 -11.42 19.99
C ALA A 96 26.19 -10.61 18.97
N SER A 97 26.21 -11.03 17.70
CA SER A 97 25.41 -10.39 16.66
C SER A 97 24.00 -10.92 16.77
N GLN A 98 23.17 -10.15 17.46
CA GLN A 98 21.73 -10.17 17.26
C GLN A 98 21.55 -9.85 15.78
N LEU A 99 21.30 -10.88 14.95
CA LEU A 99 20.83 -10.68 13.59
C LEU A 99 19.70 -9.67 13.69
N ASP A 100 19.83 -8.50 13.04
CA ASP A 100 18.68 -7.64 12.79
C ASP A 100 17.70 -8.54 12.06
N GLY A 101 16.72 -9.03 12.83
CA GLY A 101 15.71 -9.92 12.31
C GLY A 101 15.12 -9.19 11.13
N VAL A 102 15.14 -9.82 9.96
CA VAL A 102 14.20 -9.42 8.92
C VAL A 102 12.85 -9.66 9.57
N GLU A 103 12.26 -8.62 10.14
CA GLU A 103 10.90 -8.62 10.61
C GLU A 103 10.06 -8.74 9.34
N ILE A 104 9.85 -9.98 8.90
CA ILE A 104 8.81 -10.28 7.94
C ILE A 104 7.52 -10.00 8.71
N VAL A 105 7.07 -8.75 8.65
CA VAL A 105 5.72 -8.37 9.10
C VAL A 105 4.77 -9.08 8.14
N TYR A 106 4.44 -10.31 8.46
CA TYR A 106 3.49 -11.11 7.72
C TYR A 106 2.10 -10.57 8.07
N GLU A 107 1.62 -9.61 7.27
CA GLU A 107 0.21 -9.25 7.34
C GLU A 107 -0.62 -10.41 6.79
N MET A 108 -1.51 -10.94 7.63
CA MET A 108 -2.43 -11.99 7.20
C MET A 108 -3.35 -11.45 6.09
N PRO A 109 -3.44 -12.11 4.92
CA PRO A 109 -4.30 -11.68 3.82
C PRO A 109 -5.76 -11.50 4.23
N VAL A 110 -6.24 -12.40 5.12
CA VAL A 110 -7.60 -12.36 5.67
C VAL A 110 -7.52 -12.55 7.18
N THR A 111 -8.18 -11.68 7.93
CA THR A 111 -8.35 -11.81 9.38
C THR A 111 -9.83 -11.73 9.74
N VAL A 112 -10.31 -12.63 10.58
CA VAL A 112 -11.70 -12.60 11.08
C VAL A 112 -11.71 -12.07 12.51
N LYS A 113 -12.48 -11.01 12.76
CA LYS A 113 -12.66 -10.37 14.06
C LYS A 113 -14.15 -10.34 14.41
N GLY A 114 -14.64 -11.39 15.06
CA GLY A 114 -16.07 -11.52 15.39
C GLY A 114 -16.92 -11.58 14.12
N ASP A 115 -17.77 -10.56 13.92
CA ASP A 115 -18.64 -10.41 12.74
C ASP A 115 -17.95 -9.70 11.56
N THR A 116 -16.70 -9.27 11.72
CA THR A 116 -15.97 -8.52 10.69
C THR A 116 -14.90 -9.38 10.04
N ILE A 117 -14.90 -9.43 8.71
CA ILE A 117 -13.79 -9.99 7.92
C ILE A 117 -12.95 -8.84 7.42
N VAL A 118 -11.64 -8.88 7.66
CA VAL A 118 -10.68 -7.88 7.23
C VAL A 118 -9.80 -8.48 6.15
N TYR A 119 -9.87 -7.93 4.95
CA TYR A 119 -8.99 -8.25 3.83
C TYR A 119 -7.88 -7.23 3.75
N ASN A 120 -6.62 -7.67 3.65
CA ASN A 120 -5.51 -6.84 3.25
C ASN A 120 -5.55 -6.71 1.71
N ALA A 121 -5.76 -5.50 1.18
CA ALA A 121 -5.96 -5.30 -0.25
C ALA A 121 -4.69 -5.65 -1.07
N ASP A 122 -3.51 -5.32 -0.55
CA ASP A 122 -2.22 -5.60 -1.20
C ASP A 122 -1.95 -7.10 -1.38
N SER A 123 -2.58 -7.95 -0.58
CA SER A 123 -2.45 -9.41 -0.69
C SER A 123 -3.24 -10.01 -1.86
N PHE A 124 -4.21 -9.28 -2.41
CA PHE A 124 -5.08 -9.75 -3.50
C PHE A 124 -4.90 -8.94 -4.80
N ASN A 125 -4.31 -7.75 -4.72
CA ASN A 125 -4.09 -6.90 -5.88
C ASN A 125 -2.95 -7.44 -6.75
N THR A 126 -3.16 -7.38 -8.07
CA THR A 126 -2.15 -7.77 -9.07
C THR A 126 -1.36 -6.57 -9.61
N GLY A 127 -1.78 -5.35 -9.25
CA GLY A 127 -1.18 -4.08 -9.68
C GLY A 127 -1.86 -3.46 -10.92
N ASN A 128 -2.89 -4.12 -11.47
CA ASN A 128 -3.64 -3.62 -12.62
C ASN A 128 -4.95 -2.91 -12.22
N GLU A 129 -5.30 -2.96 -10.94
CA GLU A 129 -6.51 -2.39 -10.38
C GLU A 129 -6.41 -0.86 -10.39
N LYS A 130 -7.47 -0.19 -10.86
CA LYS A 130 -7.54 1.27 -10.94
C LYS A 130 -8.46 1.86 -9.88
N LYS A 131 -9.55 1.16 -9.59
CA LYS A 131 -10.62 1.62 -8.70
C LYS A 131 -10.99 0.54 -7.67
N LEU A 132 -11.76 0.93 -6.65
CA LEU A 132 -12.25 0.04 -5.60
C LEU A 132 -12.99 -1.17 -6.15
N GLY A 133 -13.82 -1.01 -7.19
CA GLY A 133 -14.51 -2.13 -7.82
C GLY A 133 -13.57 -3.25 -8.24
N ASP A 134 -12.47 -2.91 -8.91
CA ASP A 134 -11.45 -3.87 -9.36
C ASP A 134 -10.76 -4.58 -8.18
N VAL A 135 -10.53 -3.87 -7.07
CA VAL A 135 -9.96 -4.45 -5.84
C VAL A 135 -10.96 -5.42 -5.21
N LEU A 136 -12.24 -5.06 -5.14
CA LEU A 136 -13.29 -5.88 -4.56
C LEU A 136 -13.52 -7.17 -5.36
N GLU A 137 -13.45 -7.13 -6.69
CA GLU A 137 -13.57 -8.32 -7.55
C GLU A 137 -12.48 -9.37 -7.28
N ASN A 138 -11.31 -8.94 -6.79
CA ASN A 138 -10.22 -9.85 -6.42
C ASN A 138 -10.42 -10.48 -5.02
N LEU A 139 -11.37 -9.98 -4.21
CA LEU A 139 -11.60 -10.51 -2.87
C LEU A 139 -12.48 -11.76 -2.90
N PRO A 140 -12.14 -12.79 -2.12
CA PRO A 140 -12.91 -14.03 -2.12
C PRO A 140 -14.30 -13.81 -1.51
N GLY A 141 -15.33 -14.21 -2.26
CA GLY A 141 -16.73 -14.10 -1.85
C GLY A 141 -17.34 -12.71 -2.06
N VAL A 142 -16.65 -11.80 -2.75
CA VAL A 142 -17.16 -10.48 -3.13
C VAL A 142 -17.41 -10.45 -4.64
N GLU A 143 -18.56 -9.92 -5.03
CA GLU A 143 -18.95 -9.73 -6.42
C GLU A 143 -19.35 -8.27 -6.63
N VAL A 144 -18.94 -7.68 -7.74
CA VAL A 144 -19.36 -6.34 -8.16
C VAL A 144 -20.03 -6.46 -9.51
N ASN A 145 -21.24 -5.93 -9.66
CA ASN A 145 -21.94 -5.92 -10.94
C ASN A 145 -21.55 -4.70 -11.80
N GLU A 146 -21.97 -4.68 -13.06
CA GLU A 146 -21.67 -3.57 -14.00
C GLU A 146 -22.16 -2.20 -13.49
N ASP A 147 -23.22 -2.20 -12.68
CA ASP A 147 -23.76 -0.99 -12.07
C ASP A 147 -22.92 -0.47 -10.89
N GLY A 148 -22.00 -1.28 -10.35
CA GLY A 148 -21.18 -0.96 -9.18
C GLY A 148 -21.82 -1.32 -7.83
N GLU A 149 -22.86 -2.16 -7.85
CA GLU A 149 -23.43 -2.77 -6.64
C GLU A 149 -22.55 -3.91 -6.19
N ILE A 150 -22.36 -4.01 -4.87
CA ILE A 150 -21.50 -5.00 -4.25
C ILE A 150 -22.36 -6.07 -3.61
N GLN A 151 -22.00 -7.33 -3.82
CA GLN A 151 -22.56 -8.47 -3.12
C GLN A 151 -21.43 -9.18 -2.37
N VAL A 152 -21.70 -9.60 -1.14
CA VAL A 152 -20.79 -10.44 -0.38
C VAL A 152 -21.52 -11.69 0.03
N GLU A 153 -21.01 -12.85 -0.37
CA GLU A 153 -21.63 -14.16 -0.12
C GLU A 153 -23.10 -14.22 -0.58
N GLY A 154 -23.40 -13.58 -1.71
CA GLY A 154 -24.75 -13.49 -2.28
C GLY A 154 -25.69 -12.50 -1.58
N LYS A 155 -25.21 -11.71 -0.62
CA LYS A 155 -25.98 -10.66 0.06
C LYS A 155 -25.58 -9.28 -0.44
N THR A 156 -26.54 -8.47 -0.86
CA THR A 156 -26.29 -7.09 -1.27
C THR A 156 -25.76 -6.26 -0.11
N VAL A 157 -24.65 -5.56 -0.35
CA VAL A 157 -24.07 -4.60 0.58
C VAL A 157 -24.99 -3.38 0.65
N GLN A 158 -25.46 -3.06 1.86
CA GLN A 158 -26.40 -1.98 2.08
C GLN A 158 -25.69 -0.63 2.29
N LYS A 159 -24.42 -0.68 2.72
CA LYS A 159 -23.68 0.52 3.09
C LYS A 159 -22.20 0.37 2.82
N VAL A 160 -21.60 1.36 2.18
CA VAL A 160 -20.14 1.50 2.04
C VAL A 160 -19.65 2.69 2.84
N MET A 161 -18.68 2.44 3.70
CA MET A 161 -18.01 3.44 4.53
C MET A 161 -16.55 3.56 4.11
N VAL A 162 -15.96 4.72 4.34
CA VAL A 162 -14.53 4.97 4.22
C VAL A 162 -14.05 5.54 5.55
N GLU A 163 -13.04 4.91 6.15
CA GLU A 163 -12.57 5.26 7.49
C GLU A 163 -13.66 5.27 8.58
N GLY A 164 -14.68 4.42 8.43
CA GLY A 164 -15.82 4.33 9.33
C GLY A 164 -16.82 5.48 9.20
N LYS A 165 -16.65 6.36 8.21
CA LYS A 165 -17.58 7.43 7.86
C LYS A 165 -18.32 7.09 6.57
N ASP A 166 -19.52 7.62 6.44
CA ASP A 166 -20.32 7.42 5.24
C ASP A 166 -19.68 8.13 4.05
N PHE A 167 -19.35 7.36 3.03
CA PHE A 167 -18.85 7.91 1.77
C PHE A 167 -20.06 8.15 0.86
N PHE A 168 -20.35 9.42 0.56
CA PHE A 168 -21.45 9.81 -0.33
C PHE A 168 -22.79 9.14 0.05
N ASP A 169 -23.16 9.25 1.33
CA ASP A 169 -24.40 8.66 1.92
C ASP A 169 -24.49 7.13 1.82
N GLY A 170 -23.37 6.45 1.59
CA GLY A 170 -23.30 4.99 1.52
C GLY A 170 -23.54 4.41 0.12
N ASP A 171 -23.60 5.24 -0.92
CA ASP A 171 -23.78 4.78 -2.31
C ASP A 171 -22.58 3.94 -2.77
N SER A 172 -22.80 2.62 -2.87
CA SER A 172 -21.79 1.67 -3.30
C SER A 172 -21.31 1.92 -4.72
N LYS A 173 -22.17 2.45 -5.61
CA LYS A 173 -21.83 2.67 -7.03
C LYS A 173 -20.82 3.80 -7.17
N LEU A 174 -20.98 4.87 -6.40
CA LEU A 174 -20.01 5.96 -6.40
C LEU A 174 -18.67 5.53 -5.78
N ALA A 175 -18.71 4.76 -4.69
CA ALA A 175 -17.51 4.23 -4.06
C ALA A 175 -16.71 3.31 -5.01
N THR A 176 -17.36 2.30 -5.60
CA THR A 176 -16.71 1.30 -6.46
C THR A 176 -16.11 1.92 -7.72
N LYS A 177 -16.79 2.92 -8.31
CA LYS A 177 -16.36 3.54 -9.56
C LYS A 177 -15.24 4.57 -9.38
N ASN A 178 -15.13 5.20 -8.21
CA ASN A 178 -14.31 6.40 -8.06
C ASN A 178 -13.19 6.34 -7.01
N ILE A 179 -13.26 5.45 -6.01
CA ILE A 179 -12.19 5.35 -5.00
C ILE A 179 -10.95 4.73 -5.67
N PRO A 180 -9.77 5.38 -5.66
CA PRO A 180 -8.57 4.85 -6.30
C PRO A 180 -8.10 3.55 -5.63
N ALA A 181 -7.79 2.52 -6.43
CA ALA A 181 -7.30 1.24 -5.91
C ALA A 181 -6.03 1.41 -5.05
N ASN A 182 -5.15 2.32 -5.49
CA ASN A 182 -3.87 2.57 -4.82
C ASN A 182 -4.00 3.28 -3.46
N ALA A 183 -5.18 3.78 -3.10
CA ALA A 183 -5.47 4.45 -1.83
C ALA A 183 -5.98 3.46 -0.77
N ILE A 184 -6.33 2.23 -1.14
CA ILE A 184 -6.96 1.23 -0.27
C ILE A 184 -5.88 0.43 0.45
N ASP A 185 -5.97 0.37 1.78
CA ASP A 185 -5.16 -0.48 2.64
C ASP A 185 -5.87 -1.80 2.93
N LYS A 186 -7.09 -1.71 3.49
CA LYS A 186 -7.88 -2.86 3.93
C LYS A 186 -9.35 -2.70 3.57
N VAL A 187 -10.02 -3.83 3.36
CA VAL A 187 -11.47 -3.90 3.15
C VAL A 187 -12.07 -4.70 4.29
N GLU A 188 -12.93 -4.07 5.07
CA GLU A 188 -13.63 -4.68 6.21
C GLU A 188 -15.07 -4.99 5.82
N VAL A 189 -15.43 -6.26 5.78
CA VAL A 189 -16.82 -6.71 5.59
C VAL A 189 -17.46 -6.89 6.95
N LEU A 190 -18.46 -6.07 7.27
CA LEU A 190 -19.24 -6.14 8.49
C LEU A 190 -20.51 -6.95 8.24
N ARG A 191 -20.56 -8.17 8.79
CA ARG A 191 -21.78 -8.98 8.81
C ARG A 191 -22.70 -8.53 9.94
N ASN A 192 -23.99 -8.83 9.81
CA ASN A 192 -25.01 -8.50 10.80
C ASN A 192 -25.04 -7.00 11.14
N PHE A 193 -24.78 -6.15 10.15
CA PHE A 193 -24.61 -4.71 10.35
C PHE A 193 -25.90 -4.06 10.87
N SER A 194 -25.73 -3.19 11.86
CA SER A 194 -26.80 -2.35 12.41
C SER A 194 -26.26 -0.95 12.57
N GLU A 195 -26.94 0.02 11.97
CA GLU A 195 -26.55 1.43 12.01
C GLU A 195 -26.57 2.01 13.43
N VAL A 196 -27.50 1.51 14.26
CA VAL A 196 -27.53 1.80 15.69
C VAL A 196 -27.00 0.60 16.43
N GLY A 197 -25.73 0.65 16.85
CA GLY A 197 -25.07 -0.48 17.53
C GLY A 197 -25.84 -1.04 18.74
N GLN A 198 -26.59 -0.17 19.46
CA GLN A 198 -27.45 -0.58 20.58
C GLN A 198 -28.67 -1.42 20.14
N MET A 199 -29.13 -1.27 18.89
CA MET A 199 -30.26 -2.03 18.34
C MET A 199 -29.85 -3.39 17.76
N ARG A 200 -28.54 -3.70 17.69
CA ARG A 200 -28.01 -4.91 17.07
C ARG A 200 -28.60 -6.21 17.65
N GLY A 201 -28.98 -6.22 18.92
CA GLY A 201 -29.58 -7.38 19.60
C GLY A 201 -31.11 -7.46 19.55
N VAL A 202 -31.80 -6.47 18.98
CA VAL A 202 -33.28 -6.40 18.96
C VAL A 202 -33.87 -6.36 17.54
N THR A 203 -33.06 -6.10 16.51
CA THR A 203 -33.49 -6.14 15.11
C THR A 203 -32.95 -7.37 14.38
N ASN A 204 -33.71 -7.89 13.41
CA ASN A 204 -33.22 -8.98 12.55
C ASN A 204 -32.26 -8.41 11.50
N ASN A 205 -30.96 -8.43 11.81
CA ASN A 205 -29.91 -7.91 10.93
C ASN A 205 -29.15 -9.02 10.18
N GLN A 206 -29.62 -10.28 10.21
CA GLN A 206 -28.84 -11.43 9.72
C GLN A 206 -28.42 -11.31 8.24
N ASP A 207 -29.14 -10.52 7.46
CA ASP A 207 -28.86 -10.28 6.04
C ASP A 207 -28.23 -8.91 5.75
N ASN A 208 -27.94 -8.12 6.79
CA ASN A 208 -27.33 -6.81 6.64
C ASN A 208 -25.82 -6.94 6.56
N VAL A 209 -25.26 -6.55 5.41
CA VAL A 209 -23.83 -6.46 5.18
C VAL A 209 -23.46 -5.01 4.88
N ALA A 210 -22.42 -4.53 5.53
CA ALA A 210 -21.77 -3.27 5.21
C ALA A 210 -20.29 -3.50 4.90
N ILE A 211 -19.69 -2.62 4.11
CA ILE A 211 -18.26 -2.62 3.84
C ILE A 211 -17.67 -1.33 4.38
N ASN A 212 -16.54 -1.42 5.07
CA ASN A 212 -15.71 -0.28 5.42
C ASN A 212 -14.35 -0.37 4.74
N ILE A 213 -13.95 0.71 4.07
CA ILE A 213 -12.67 0.82 3.37
C ILE A 213 -11.70 1.57 4.27
N LYS A 214 -10.56 0.96 4.57
CA LYS A 214 -9.42 1.63 5.22
C LYS A 214 -8.47 2.12 4.16
N LEU A 215 -8.05 3.37 4.28
CA LEU A 215 -7.13 4.02 3.36
C LEU A 215 -5.70 3.90 3.87
N LYS A 216 -4.75 3.80 2.93
CA LYS A 216 -3.32 3.79 3.23
C LYS A 216 -2.90 5.09 3.90
N GLU A 217 -1.93 5.00 4.81
CA GLU A 217 -1.29 6.17 5.37
C GLU A 217 -0.65 7.02 4.25
N GLY A 218 -0.82 8.34 4.33
CA GLY A 218 -0.40 9.27 3.27
C GLY A 218 -1.32 9.33 2.03
N LYS A 219 -2.36 8.48 1.93
CA LYS A 219 -3.36 8.49 0.84
C LYS A 219 -4.79 8.65 1.34
N LYS A 220 -4.95 9.33 2.47
CA LYS A 220 -6.27 9.58 3.08
C LYS A 220 -7.09 10.62 2.33
N ASN A 221 -6.47 11.36 1.40
CA ASN A 221 -7.13 12.35 0.58
C ASN A 221 -6.93 12.08 -0.91
N PHE A 222 -7.97 12.32 -1.69
CA PHE A 222 -7.92 12.11 -3.12
C PHE A 222 -9.00 12.93 -3.83
N TRP A 223 -8.68 13.31 -5.06
CA TRP A 223 -9.63 13.89 -6.02
C TRP A 223 -10.12 12.79 -6.94
N PHE A 224 -11.40 12.82 -7.29
CA PHE A 224 -11.98 11.96 -8.31
C PHE A 224 -13.09 12.71 -9.03
N GLY A 225 -13.49 12.22 -10.20
CA GLY A 225 -14.47 12.89 -11.03
C GLY A 225 -14.24 12.68 -12.52
N GLU A 226 -15.07 13.32 -13.32
CA GLU A 226 -15.02 13.25 -14.77
C GLU A 226 -15.01 14.65 -15.37
N VAL A 227 -14.32 14.81 -16.49
CA VAL A 227 -14.32 16.06 -17.25
C VAL A 227 -14.71 15.71 -18.67
N THR A 228 -15.92 16.09 -19.04
CA THR A 228 -16.42 15.90 -20.40
C THR A 228 -16.28 17.23 -21.15
N ALA A 229 -15.62 17.18 -22.30
CA ALA A 229 -15.49 18.32 -23.20
C ALA A 229 -15.76 17.85 -24.63
N GLY A 230 -16.60 18.58 -25.35
CA GLY A 230 -16.98 18.26 -26.72
C GLY A 230 -17.23 19.52 -27.54
N SER A 231 -16.97 19.43 -28.84
CA SER A 231 -17.36 20.44 -29.82
C SER A 231 -17.93 19.75 -31.06
N GLY A 232 -18.94 20.36 -31.67
CA GLY A 232 -19.62 19.84 -32.85
C GLY A 232 -19.67 20.90 -33.95
N VAL A 233 -19.28 20.54 -35.16
CA VAL A 233 -19.46 21.37 -36.35
C VAL A 233 -20.68 20.88 -37.11
N ASP A 234 -21.68 21.74 -37.22
CA ASP A 234 -22.83 21.52 -38.09
C ASP A 234 -22.66 22.43 -39.31
N ALA A 235 -22.93 21.93 -40.52
CA ALA A 235 -22.66 22.69 -41.75
C ALA A 235 -23.61 23.89 -41.92
N ASP A 236 -24.78 23.85 -41.24
CA ASP A 236 -25.87 24.81 -41.36
C ASP A 236 -26.25 25.49 -40.02
N ILE A 237 -25.57 25.19 -38.90
CA ILE A 237 -25.86 25.71 -37.56
C ILE A 237 -24.56 26.15 -36.86
N ASP A 238 -24.66 27.13 -35.95
CA ASP A 238 -23.56 27.57 -35.07
C ASP A 238 -22.83 26.37 -34.40
N PRO A 239 -21.51 26.47 -34.18
CA PRO A 239 -20.72 25.40 -33.57
C PRO A 239 -21.24 25.06 -32.16
N ARG A 240 -21.50 23.77 -31.94
CA ARG A 240 -21.99 23.23 -30.67
C ARG A 240 -20.84 22.99 -29.69
N TYR A 241 -21.11 23.12 -28.40
CA TYR A 241 -20.15 22.88 -27.33
C TYR A 241 -20.78 22.17 -26.12
N LEU A 242 -19.94 21.39 -25.45
CA LEU A 242 -20.22 20.73 -24.18
C LEU A 242 -18.99 20.86 -23.30
N VAL A 243 -19.13 21.43 -22.11
CA VAL A 243 -18.09 21.48 -21.08
C VAL A 243 -18.73 21.14 -19.75
N HIS A 244 -18.39 19.97 -19.21
CA HIS A 244 -19.04 19.37 -18.06
C HIS A 244 -18.01 18.73 -17.11
N PRO A 245 -17.32 19.51 -16.27
CA PRO A 245 -16.50 18.95 -15.20
C PRO A 245 -17.32 18.66 -13.93
N LYS A 246 -17.21 17.43 -13.44
CA LYS A 246 -17.63 16.98 -12.11
C LYS A 246 -16.40 16.61 -11.32
N LEU A 247 -16.09 17.32 -10.26
CA LEU A 247 -14.91 17.10 -9.43
C LEU A 247 -15.31 16.94 -7.97
N PHE A 248 -14.75 15.92 -7.33
CA PHE A 248 -15.01 15.56 -5.95
C PHE A 248 -13.68 15.45 -5.22
N TYR A 249 -13.60 16.07 -4.05
CA TYR A 249 -12.46 15.97 -3.15
C TYR A 249 -12.89 15.33 -1.84
N TYR A 250 -12.16 14.30 -1.45
CA TYR A 250 -12.35 13.61 -0.18
C TYR A 250 -11.14 13.81 0.73
N HIS A 251 -11.42 14.14 1.99
CA HIS A 251 -10.51 14.07 3.13
C HIS A 251 -11.31 13.53 4.34
N PRO A 252 -10.71 12.80 5.31
CA PRO A 252 -11.48 12.22 6.42
C PRO A 252 -12.23 13.25 7.28
N GLU A 253 -11.76 14.50 7.27
CA GLU A 253 -12.38 15.60 8.01
C GLU A 253 -13.28 16.48 7.14
N TYR A 254 -13.13 16.48 5.82
CA TYR A 254 -13.89 17.37 4.96
C TYR A 254 -14.00 16.87 3.53
N SER A 255 -15.10 17.20 2.87
CA SER A 255 -15.29 16.93 1.45
C SER A 255 -15.74 18.17 0.71
N ILE A 256 -15.40 18.27 -0.57
CA ILE A 256 -15.81 19.36 -1.45
C ILE A 256 -16.21 18.76 -2.79
N ASN A 257 -17.43 19.03 -3.25
CA ASN A 257 -17.90 18.57 -4.55
C ASN A 257 -18.24 19.77 -5.41
N VAL A 258 -17.84 19.76 -6.68
CA VAL A 258 -18.08 20.81 -7.66
C VAL A 258 -18.58 20.16 -8.95
N ILE A 259 -19.74 20.59 -9.42
CA ILE A 259 -20.36 20.15 -10.66
C ILE A 259 -20.67 21.40 -11.48
N THR A 260 -20.18 21.46 -12.71
CA THR A 260 -20.55 22.56 -13.62
C THR A 260 -20.89 22.01 -14.98
N ASP A 261 -21.74 22.72 -15.69
CA ASP A 261 -22.12 22.38 -17.05
C ASP A 261 -22.32 23.65 -17.88
N LEU A 262 -21.70 23.67 -19.05
CA LEU A 262 -21.90 24.65 -20.10
C LEU A 262 -22.13 23.86 -21.38
N ASN A 263 -23.38 23.73 -21.81
CA ASN A 263 -23.71 22.96 -23.01
C ASN A 263 -24.81 23.62 -23.84
N ASP A 264 -24.74 23.46 -25.16
CA ASP A 264 -25.78 23.93 -26.08
C ASP A 264 -26.47 22.78 -26.87
N ILE A 265 -26.29 21.55 -26.38
CA ILE A 265 -26.75 20.31 -27.02
C ILE A 265 -27.96 19.69 -26.32
N GLY A 266 -28.42 20.31 -25.22
CA GLY A 266 -29.57 19.83 -24.45
C GLY A 266 -29.28 18.63 -23.55
N GLU A 267 -28.01 18.41 -23.23
CA GLU A 267 -27.61 17.43 -22.21
C GLU A 267 -28.11 17.86 -20.83
N VAL A 268 -28.57 16.90 -20.04
CA VAL A 268 -29.08 17.16 -18.69
C VAL A 268 -27.89 17.34 -17.74
N PRO A 269 -27.67 18.55 -17.20
CA PRO A 269 -26.46 18.85 -16.42
C PRO A 269 -26.51 18.25 -15.02
N PHE A 270 -27.70 18.01 -14.49
CA PHE A 270 -27.91 17.67 -13.10
C PHE A 270 -29.23 16.94 -12.93
N THR A 271 -29.15 15.67 -12.56
CA THR A 271 -30.32 14.82 -12.36
C THR A 271 -30.86 14.94 -10.94
N TRP A 272 -32.09 14.46 -10.71
CA TRP A 272 -32.61 14.30 -9.34
C TRP A 272 -31.72 13.42 -8.46
N ARG A 273 -31.09 12.37 -9.02
CA ARG A 273 -30.13 11.54 -8.30
C ARG A 273 -28.92 12.35 -7.87
N ASP A 274 -28.36 13.15 -8.78
CA ASP A 274 -27.22 14.02 -8.48
C ASP A 274 -27.59 15.02 -7.37
N TYR A 275 -28.80 15.60 -7.42
CA TYR A 275 -29.31 16.47 -6.35
C TYR A 275 -29.35 15.77 -4.98
N PHE A 276 -29.88 14.55 -4.91
CA PHE A 276 -29.93 13.82 -3.65
C PHE A 276 -28.53 13.47 -3.14
N ASN A 277 -27.66 12.93 -4.00
CA ASN A 277 -26.27 12.62 -3.63
C ASN A 277 -25.51 13.89 -3.21
N PHE A 278 -25.80 15.02 -3.85
CA PHE A 278 -25.16 16.32 -3.62
C PHE A 278 -25.69 17.07 -2.38
N THR A 279 -26.95 16.88 -1.99
CA THR A 279 -27.49 17.49 -0.75
C THR A 279 -27.26 16.62 0.49
N GLY A 280 -26.59 15.47 0.32
CA GLY A 280 -26.25 14.56 1.40
C GLY A 280 -27.31 13.50 1.67
N GLY A 281 -28.19 13.24 0.71
CA GLY A 281 -29.16 12.15 0.70
C GLY A 281 -30.23 12.21 1.80
N PHE A 282 -31.18 11.29 1.75
CA PHE A 282 -32.20 11.16 2.78
C PHE A 282 -31.65 10.39 3.97
N ARG A 283 -30.71 10.99 4.72
CA ARG A 283 -30.04 10.41 5.91
C ARG A 283 -30.97 9.72 6.93
N ASN A 284 -32.27 9.97 6.87
CA ASN A 284 -33.24 9.56 7.88
C ASN A 284 -34.51 8.85 7.38
N PHE A 285 -34.70 8.59 6.07
CA PHE A 285 -35.99 8.04 5.61
C PHE A 285 -36.08 6.51 5.62
N ASN A 286 -34.96 5.79 5.77
CA ASN A 286 -34.94 4.32 5.70
C ASN A 286 -34.86 3.61 7.07
N THR A 287 -34.80 4.33 8.18
CA THR A 287 -34.45 3.75 9.49
C THR A 287 -35.62 3.19 10.32
N GLY A 288 -36.80 2.95 9.74
CA GLY A 288 -37.87 2.27 10.49
C GLY A 288 -39.27 2.12 9.87
N GLY A 289 -39.51 2.55 8.63
CA GLY A 289 -40.83 2.44 7.98
C GLY A 289 -40.83 1.39 6.87
N GLY A 290 -41.83 0.51 6.81
CA GLY A 290 -42.00 -0.54 5.79
C GLY A 290 -42.25 -0.06 4.36
N THR A 291 -41.84 1.17 4.02
CA THR A 291 -41.97 1.78 2.69
C THR A 291 -40.58 1.97 2.11
N ARG A 292 -40.18 1.09 1.19
CA ARG A 292 -38.97 1.28 0.38
C ARG A 292 -39.31 2.26 -0.75
N PHE A 293 -38.79 3.48 -0.69
CA PHE A 293 -38.78 4.38 -1.84
C PHE A 293 -37.56 4.05 -2.70
N ASN A 294 -37.79 3.33 -3.80
CA ASN A 294 -36.77 3.14 -4.82
C ASN A 294 -36.89 4.29 -5.83
N ILE A 295 -35.92 5.20 -5.85
CA ILE A 295 -35.84 6.21 -6.90
C ILE A 295 -35.37 5.48 -8.16
N GLN A 296 -36.32 5.15 -9.03
CA GLN A 296 -36.00 4.54 -10.32
C GLN A 296 -35.17 5.53 -11.14
N GLU A 297 -34.09 5.03 -11.73
CA GLU A 297 -33.19 5.78 -12.60
C GLU A 297 -34.01 6.48 -13.69
N SER A 298 -34.19 7.79 -13.52
CA SER A 298 -35.01 8.61 -14.40
C SER A 298 -34.11 9.74 -14.87
N ASP A 299 -33.94 9.88 -16.18
CA ASP A 299 -33.16 10.96 -16.83
C ASP A 299 -33.83 12.34 -16.72
N LEU A 300 -34.68 12.52 -15.71
CA LEU A 300 -35.40 13.75 -15.43
C LEU A 300 -34.43 14.75 -14.77
N GLY A 301 -34.22 15.88 -15.44
CA GLY A 301 -33.42 16.99 -14.92
C GLY A 301 -34.03 17.56 -13.63
N PHE A 302 -33.16 17.89 -12.67
CA PHE A 302 -33.53 18.66 -11.49
C PHE A 302 -33.67 20.13 -11.87
N ALA A 303 -34.86 20.71 -11.67
CA ALA A 303 -35.17 22.14 -11.86
C ALA A 303 -34.94 22.76 -13.26
N VAL A 304 -34.34 22.06 -14.23
CA VAL A 304 -34.24 22.51 -15.62
C VAL A 304 -35.50 22.11 -16.38
N ALA A 305 -36.29 23.09 -16.82
CA ALA A 305 -37.41 22.84 -17.73
C ALA A 305 -36.86 22.26 -19.04
N GLN A 306 -37.11 20.98 -19.32
CA GLN A 306 -36.86 20.38 -20.63
C GLN A 306 -37.79 21.03 -21.65
N ASN A 307 -37.36 22.16 -22.22
CA ASN A 307 -38.09 22.85 -23.26
C ASN A 307 -37.69 22.27 -24.63
N ASN A 308 -38.33 21.16 -25.01
CA ASN A 308 -38.11 20.47 -26.28
C ASN A 308 -38.64 21.26 -27.52
N ARG A 309 -38.90 22.56 -27.37
CA ARG A 309 -39.41 23.45 -28.43
C ARG A 309 -38.61 24.77 -28.51
N ALA A 310 -37.32 24.74 -28.21
CA ALA A 310 -36.43 25.88 -28.41
C ALA A 310 -35.55 25.66 -29.66
N ALA A 311 -35.37 26.72 -30.46
CA ALA A 311 -34.47 26.70 -31.62
C ALA A 311 -32.97 26.55 -31.22
N ALA A 312 -32.65 26.85 -29.97
CA ALA A 312 -31.36 26.60 -29.32
C ALA A 312 -31.62 26.29 -27.83
N ILE A 313 -30.96 25.27 -27.28
CA ILE A 313 -31.04 24.90 -25.86
C ILE A 313 -29.66 25.19 -25.27
N GLY A 314 -29.51 26.30 -24.55
CA GLY A 314 -28.28 26.64 -23.85
C GLY A 314 -28.42 26.42 -22.34
N THR A 315 -27.53 25.63 -21.76
CA THR A 315 -27.48 25.29 -20.34
C THR A 315 -26.23 25.90 -19.72
N LYS A 316 -26.41 26.61 -18.60
CA LYS A 316 -25.32 27.07 -17.74
C LYS A 316 -25.64 26.68 -16.32
N PHE A 317 -24.93 25.71 -15.78
CA PHE A 317 -25.18 25.19 -14.45
C PHE A 317 -23.90 25.16 -13.63
N ALA A 318 -24.01 25.46 -12.35
CA ALA A 318 -22.94 25.32 -11.39
C ALA A 318 -23.51 24.94 -10.03
N ALA A 319 -22.94 23.91 -9.42
CA ALA A 319 -23.26 23.47 -8.09
C ALA A 319 -21.98 23.17 -7.32
N ALA A 320 -21.86 23.68 -6.10
CA ALA A 320 -20.81 23.26 -5.16
C ALA A 320 -21.37 22.89 -3.79
N ASN A 321 -20.87 21.81 -3.20
CA ASN A 321 -21.16 21.44 -1.81
C ASN A 321 -19.87 21.28 -1.02
N PHE A 322 -20.00 21.32 0.30
CA PHE A 322 -18.93 20.94 1.20
C PHE A 322 -19.49 20.25 2.44
N SER A 323 -18.65 19.44 3.07
CA SER A 323 -18.84 18.94 4.42
C SER A 323 -17.56 19.11 5.23
N TYR A 324 -17.67 19.40 6.52
CA TYR A 324 -16.56 19.58 7.44
C TYR A 324 -16.94 19.04 8.82
N GLY A 325 -16.24 18.01 9.29
CA GLY A 325 -16.40 17.43 10.61
C GLY A 325 -15.68 18.27 11.67
N LEU A 326 -16.41 19.15 12.34
CA LEU A 326 -15.89 19.99 13.42
C LEU A 326 -15.47 19.15 14.64
N THR A 327 -16.20 18.07 14.92
CA THR A 327 -15.88 17.08 15.97
C THR A 327 -16.36 15.69 15.53
N PRO A 328 -15.97 14.58 16.19
CA PRO A 328 -16.51 13.25 15.88
C PRO A 328 -18.04 13.11 15.98
N ALA A 329 -18.72 14.07 16.62
CA ALA A 329 -20.17 14.08 16.80
C ALA A 329 -20.87 15.24 16.09
N LEU A 330 -20.14 16.11 15.38
CA LEU A 330 -20.72 17.31 14.77
C LEU A 330 -20.09 17.59 13.41
N ASP A 331 -20.92 17.47 12.38
CA ASP A 331 -20.59 17.79 10.99
C ASP A 331 -21.33 19.07 10.54
N LEU A 332 -20.60 19.96 9.87
CA LEU A 332 -21.12 21.13 9.20
C LEU A 332 -21.11 20.88 7.69
N SER A 333 -22.25 21.03 7.03
CA SER A 333 -22.34 20.90 5.56
C SER A 333 -23.15 22.03 4.95
N GLY A 334 -22.81 22.39 3.72
CA GLY A 334 -23.52 23.40 2.95
C GLY A 334 -23.47 23.11 1.46
N PHE A 335 -24.43 23.64 0.70
CA PHE A 335 -24.47 23.51 -0.75
C PHE A 335 -25.02 24.79 -1.40
N GLY A 336 -24.62 25.04 -2.64
CA GLY A 336 -25.13 26.09 -3.49
C GLY A 336 -25.33 25.57 -4.91
N ILE A 337 -26.44 25.96 -5.54
CA ILE A 337 -26.82 25.57 -6.90
C ILE A 337 -27.24 26.84 -7.65
N ALA A 338 -26.73 27.01 -8.87
CA ALA A 338 -27.06 28.08 -9.80
C ALA A 338 -27.27 27.50 -11.20
N SER A 339 -28.33 27.95 -11.88
CA SER A 339 -28.76 27.49 -13.21
C SER A 339 -29.40 28.63 -13.99
#